data_AF-A0AAI9G3A2-F1
#
_entry.id   AF-A0AAI9G3A2-F1
#
_cell.length_a   1.000
_cell.length_b   1.000
_cell.length_c   1.000
_cell.angle_alpha   90.00
_cell.angle_beta   90.00
_cell.angle_gamma   90.00
#
_symmetry.space_group_name_H-M   'P 1'
#
loop_
_entity.id
_entity.type
_entity.pdbx_description
1 polymer ?
#
loop_
_entity_poly.entity_id
_entity_poly.type
_entity_poly.pdbx_seq_one_letter_code
_entity_poly.pdbx_strand_id
1 'polypeptide(L)'
;MSTTCTPRPRHWRGTLSAALLVMFYALPWLRWDGRQALLLDINARRFDLFGWTLWPGDVGVLVGLLAVLAVGLALLTHLAGRIWCGHACPQTLWRRAFDWIADGMARTLPARVARAATQLAWGLLSLWTGITFVGLFSPIAELVIAAPRAGWSGWETFWVLFYAAATWANAGFLREQVCRSLCPFARMQPLLTDPHTPRMLYDARRGEPRGPRPSGLGGVLGRGRGLLDPTTAQDYVFRAAHPLLAGPMPTFSADRLGDCTDCAACISACPMQLDIRQGPQADCLACGACLEACAQQQHRAGFGPGLVRYCSPQAMAGQPKRWWRPRTLALLSLLLALLACGAWRLL
;
A
#
# COMPACT_ATOMS: atom_id res chain seq x y z
N MET A 1 11.43 26.34 10.27
CA MET A 1 11.37 25.18 11.19
C MET A 1 10.16 24.32 10.85
N SER A 2 10.38 23.13 10.27
CA SER A 2 9.51 21.92 10.33
C SER A 2 9.98 20.85 9.33
N THR A 3 11.17 20.29 9.57
CA THR A 3 11.81 19.22 8.78
C THR A 3 11.29 17.80 9.08
N THR A 4 10.03 17.65 9.51
CA THR A 4 9.49 16.34 9.93
C THR A 4 8.61 15.66 8.89
N CYS A 5 8.20 16.37 7.83
CA CYS A 5 7.41 15.80 6.75
C CYS A 5 8.32 15.40 5.59
N THR A 6 8.44 14.11 5.32
CA THR A 6 9.32 13.61 4.25
C THR A 6 8.71 13.88 2.86
N PRO A 7 9.40 14.62 1.97
CA PRO A 7 9.17 14.51 0.54
C PRO A 7 9.91 13.26 0.08
N ARG A 8 9.26 12.09 0.09
CA ARG A 8 9.94 10.86 -0.30
C ARG A 8 9.54 10.44 -1.72
N PRO A 9 10.32 10.81 -2.76
CA PRO A 9 10.16 10.21 -4.08
C PRO A 9 10.59 8.74 -3.99
N ARG A 10 9.64 7.80 -4.08
CA ARG A 10 9.96 6.37 -3.98
C ARG A 10 10.06 5.73 -5.37
N HIS A 11 11.13 6.05 -6.07
CA HIS A 11 11.54 5.34 -7.29
C HIS A 11 11.78 3.83 -7.05
N TRP A 12 12.00 3.41 -5.79
CA TRP A 12 12.18 2.00 -5.39
C TRP A 12 10.88 1.21 -5.22
N ARG A 13 9.69 1.80 -5.42
CA ARG A 13 8.41 1.10 -5.23
C ARG A 13 8.28 -0.12 -6.14
N GLY A 14 8.66 0.04 -7.41
CA GLY A 14 8.68 -1.07 -8.37
C GLY A 14 9.60 -2.19 -7.90
N THR A 15 10.85 -1.83 -7.55
CA THR A 15 11.86 -2.77 -7.08
C THR A 15 11.44 -3.50 -5.82
N LEU A 16 10.86 -2.82 -4.83
CA LEU A 16 10.37 -3.44 -3.61
C LEU A 16 9.23 -4.43 -3.90
N SER A 17 8.24 -4.04 -4.71
CA SER A 17 7.14 -4.94 -5.06
C SER A 17 7.63 -6.18 -5.81
N ALA A 18 8.56 -6.00 -6.75
CA ALA A 18 9.19 -7.11 -7.47
C ALA A 18 9.98 -8.02 -6.52
N ALA A 19 10.78 -7.46 -5.62
CA ALA A 19 11.55 -8.23 -4.64
C ALA A 19 10.65 -9.05 -3.70
N LEU A 20 9.55 -8.47 -3.22
CA LEU A 20 8.59 -9.18 -2.36
C LEU A 20 7.88 -10.33 -3.11
N LEU A 21 7.51 -10.12 -4.38
CA LEU A 21 6.93 -11.18 -5.21
C LEU A 21 7.94 -12.29 -5.50
N VAL A 22 9.18 -11.95 -5.86
CA VAL A 22 10.25 -12.92 -6.08
C VAL A 22 10.51 -13.73 -4.81
N MET A 23 10.59 -13.07 -3.66
CA MET A 23 10.75 -13.74 -2.37
C MET A 23 9.58 -14.69 -2.09
N PHE A 24 8.34 -14.27 -2.33
CA PHE A 24 7.17 -15.14 -2.20
C PHE A 24 7.23 -16.38 -3.11
N TYR A 25 7.61 -16.20 -4.38
CA TYR A 25 7.74 -17.31 -5.32
C TYR A 25 8.93 -18.23 -5.04
N ALA A 26 10.01 -17.71 -4.45
CA ALA A 26 11.20 -18.48 -4.09
C ALA A 26 11.03 -19.24 -2.76
N LEU A 27 10.20 -18.73 -1.85
CA LEU A 27 10.03 -19.25 -0.49
C LEU A 27 9.77 -20.78 -0.43
N PRO A 28 8.82 -21.37 -1.19
CA PRO A 28 8.58 -22.81 -1.10
C PRO A 28 9.71 -23.66 -1.71
N TRP A 29 10.64 -23.07 -2.46
CA TRP A 29 11.78 -23.78 -3.05
C TRP A 29 12.99 -23.85 -2.14
N LEU A 30 13.02 -23.03 -1.08
CA LEU A 30 14.11 -23.06 -0.12
C LEU A 30 14.18 -24.43 0.52
N ARG A 31 15.40 -24.97 0.61
CA ARG A 31 15.66 -26.26 1.24
C ARG A 31 16.52 -26.08 2.47
N TRP A 32 16.21 -26.82 3.53
CA TRP A 32 16.94 -26.87 4.78
C TRP A 32 17.10 -28.33 5.19
N ASP A 33 18.33 -28.78 5.45
CA ASP A 33 18.65 -30.18 5.77
C ASP A 33 18.01 -31.22 4.84
N GLY A 34 18.03 -30.94 3.53
CA GLY A 34 17.49 -31.82 2.50
C GLY A 34 15.96 -31.79 2.35
N ARG A 35 15.22 -31.08 3.22
CA ARG A 35 13.75 -30.92 3.16
C ARG A 35 13.36 -29.52 2.71
N GLN A 36 12.10 -29.32 2.33
CA GLN A 36 11.57 -27.99 2.06
C GLN A 36 11.57 -27.16 3.36
N ALA A 37 12.12 -25.95 3.32
CA ALA A 37 12.38 -25.14 4.51
C ALA A 37 11.08 -24.58 5.12
N LEU A 38 10.09 -24.25 4.30
CA LEU A 38 8.77 -23.84 4.76
C LEU A 38 7.70 -24.74 4.14
N LEU A 39 7.16 -25.66 4.95
CA LEU A 39 6.10 -26.58 4.52
C LEU A 39 5.09 -26.76 5.66
N LEU A 40 3.85 -26.36 5.40
CA LEU A 40 2.73 -26.50 6.32
C LEU A 40 1.91 -27.75 5.95
N ASP A 41 2.43 -28.94 6.25
CA ASP A 41 1.80 -30.20 5.86
C ASP A 41 0.61 -30.54 6.79
N ILE A 42 -0.59 -30.22 6.31
CA ILE A 42 -1.84 -30.48 7.04
C ILE A 42 -2.14 -31.98 7.12
N ASN A 43 -1.77 -32.76 6.09
CA ASN A 43 -2.07 -34.20 6.03
C ASN A 43 -1.20 -34.97 7.02
N ALA A 44 0.10 -34.69 7.04
CA ALA A 44 1.03 -35.27 8.01
C ALA A 44 0.94 -34.61 9.40
N ARG A 45 0.11 -33.56 9.55
CA ARG A 45 -0.02 -32.74 10.77
C ARG A 45 1.33 -32.24 11.28
N ARG A 46 2.19 -31.84 10.36
CA ARG A 46 3.59 -31.45 10.62
C ARG A 46 3.85 -30.12 9.94
N PHE A 47 4.39 -29.15 10.67
CA PHE A 47 4.75 -27.85 10.09
C PHE A 47 6.26 -27.65 10.19
N ASP A 48 6.93 -27.62 9.04
CA ASP A 48 8.37 -27.39 8.94
C ASP A 48 8.62 -25.88 8.71
N LEU A 49 9.38 -25.26 9.61
CA LEU A 49 9.74 -23.83 9.65
C LEU A 49 11.25 -23.67 9.81
N PHE A 50 11.99 -23.54 8.69
CA PHE A 50 13.44 -23.26 8.64
C PHE A 50 14.28 -24.12 9.58
N GLY A 51 14.06 -25.44 9.56
CA GLY A 51 14.76 -26.41 10.42
C GLY A 51 14.01 -26.78 11.71
N TRP A 52 12.96 -26.05 12.09
CA TRP A 52 12.07 -26.46 13.17
C TRP A 52 10.89 -27.27 12.65
N THR A 53 10.58 -28.39 13.30
CA THR A 53 9.41 -29.21 12.97
C THR A 53 8.41 -29.11 14.13
N LEU A 54 7.27 -28.46 13.88
CA LEU A 54 6.18 -28.33 14.83
C LEU A 54 5.16 -29.46 14.64
N TRP A 55 4.79 -30.09 15.74
CA TRP A 55 3.77 -31.12 15.80
C TRP A 55 2.46 -30.54 16.35
N PRO A 56 1.33 -31.29 16.35
CA PRO A 56 0.05 -30.77 16.85
C PRO A 56 0.07 -30.32 18.32
N GLY A 57 0.99 -30.85 19.14
CA GLY A 57 1.22 -30.36 20.51
C GLY A 57 1.79 -28.94 20.57
N ASP A 58 2.42 -28.48 19.49
CA ASP A 58 3.11 -27.19 19.40
C ASP A 58 2.26 -26.10 18.72
N VAL A 59 0.97 -26.33 18.52
CA VAL A 59 0.05 -25.35 17.91
C VAL A 59 0.11 -23.98 18.62
N GLY A 60 0.37 -23.95 19.92
CA GLY A 60 0.56 -22.70 20.65
C GLY A 60 1.74 -21.85 20.15
N VAL A 61 2.80 -22.46 19.62
CA VAL A 61 3.93 -21.75 18.99
C VAL A 61 3.46 -21.08 17.69
N LEU A 62 2.69 -21.80 16.85
CA LEU A 62 2.14 -21.25 15.61
C LEU A 62 1.17 -20.09 15.89
N VAL A 63 0.27 -20.24 16.87
CA VAL A 63 -0.64 -19.17 17.30
C VAL A 63 0.14 -17.97 17.83
N GLY A 64 1.19 -18.20 18.63
CA GLY A 64 2.09 -17.15 19.11
C GLY A 64 2.78 -16.40 17.98
N LEU A 65 3.30 -17.10 16.96
CA LEU A 65 3.91 -16.51 15.78
C LEU A 65 2.91 -15.62 15.01
N LEU A 66 1.68 -16.12 14.80
CA LEU A 66 0.61 -15.33 14.17
C LEU A 66 0.27 -14.08 14.99
N ALA A 67 0.22 -14.18 16.32
CA ALA A 67 0.00 -13.05 17.20
C ALA A 67 1.13 -12.01 17.11
N VAL A 68 2.40 -12.44 17.08
CA VAL A 68 3.57 -11.57 16.88
C VAL A 68 3.46 -10.83 15.54
N LEU A 69 3.12 -11.53 14.45
CA LEU A 69 2.94 -10.91 13.13
C LEU A 69 1.78 -9.91 13.12
N ALA A 70 0.65 -10.24 13.75
CA ALA A 70 -0.52 -9.36 13.85
C ALA A 70 -0.23 -8.09 14.66
N VAL A 71 0.37 -8.22 15.85
CA VAL A 71 0.77 -7.09 16.69
C VAL A 71 1.86 -6.27 16.01
N GLY A 72 2.82 -6.91 15.35
CA GLY A 72 3.86 -6.26 14.56
C GLY A 72 3.28 -5.41 13.42
N LEU A 73 2.30 -5.94 12.68
CA LEU A 73 1.60 -5.18 11.64
C LEU A 73 0.77 -4.02 12.23
N ALA A 74 0.15 -4.22 13.40
CA ALA A 74 -0.57 -3.15 14.10
C ALA A 74 0.38 -2.03 14.55
N LEU A 75 1.54 -2.39 15.11
CA LEU A 75 2.58 -1.44 15.50
C LEU A 75 3.14 -0.68 14.28
N LEU A 76 3.45 -1.39 13.20
CA LEU A 76 3.88 -0.78 11.93
C LEU A 76 2.83 0.21 11.44
N THR A 77 1.55 -0.15 11.51
CA THR A 77 0.43 0.70 11.10
C THR A 77 0.29 1.93 11.98
N HIS A 78 0.48 1.79 13.29
CA HIS A 78 0.41 2.89 14.24
C HIS A 78 1.58 3.89 14.07
N LEU A 79 2.76 3.40 13.68
CA LEU A 79 3.97 4.21 13.49
C LEU A 79 4.07 4.82 12.09
N ALA A 80 3.66 4.08 11.07
CA ALA A 80 3.87 4.39 9.66
C ALA A 80 2.57 4.33 8.84
N GLY A 81 1.41 4.46 9.47
CA GLY A 81 0.11 4.56 8.82
C GLY A 81 -0.14 3.39 7.85
N ARG A 82 -0.50 3.71 6.61
CA ARG A 82 -0.94 2.71 5.62
C ARG A 82 0.17 2.22 4.69
N ILE A 83 1.43 2.32 5.11
CA ILE A 83 2.58 1.95 4.26
C ILE A 83 2.52 0.48 3.81
N TRP A 84 2.01 -0.43 4.65
CA TRP A 84 1.78 -1.83 4.28
C TRP A 84 0.86 -1.94 3.06
N CYS A 85 -0.31 -1.30 3.13
CA CYS A 85 -1.31 -1.31 2.06
C CYS A 85 -0.74 -0.71 0.75
N GLY A 86 0.07 0.34 0.85
CA GLY A 86 0.62 1.04 -0.31
C GLY A 86 1.81 0.36 -0.99
N HIS A 87 2.46 -0.62 -0.33
CA HIS A 87 3.77 -1.13 -0.76
C HIS A 87 3.97 -2.64 -0.70
N ALA A 88 3.34 -3.34 0.24
CA ALA A 88 3.66 -4.74 0.54
C ALA A 88 2.43 -5.67 0.60
N CYS A 89 1.22 -5.13 0.74
CA CYS A 89 0.04 -5.98 0.81
C CYS A 89 -0.17 -6.76 -0.51
N PRO A 90 -0.69 -8.00 -0.45
CA PRO A 90 -0.95 -8.82 -1.62
C PRO A 90 -1.64 -8.06 -2.76
N GLN A 91 -2.78 -7.44 -2.48
CA GLN A 91 -3.56 -6.73 -3.50
C GLN A 91 -2.74 -5.67 -4.25
N THR A 92 -1.78 -5.00 -3.59
CA THR A 92 -0.90 -4.03 -4.24
C THR A 92 0.20 -4.71 -5.05
N LEU A 93 0.78 -5.81 -4.58
CA LEU A 93 1.83 -6.54 -5.29
C LEU A 93 1.32 -7.09 -6.63
N TRP A 94 0.23 -7.87 -6.59
CA TRP A 94 -0.31 -8.52 -7.79
C TRP A 94 -0.89 -7.52 -8.78
N ARG A 95 -1.64 -6.50 -8.33
CA ARG A 95 -2.13 -5.44 -9.22
C ARG A 95 -0.99 -4.72 -9.94
N ARG A 96 0.10 -4.38 -9.23
CA ARG A 96 1.27 -3.74 -9.86
C ARG A 96 1.95 -4.65 -10.88
N ALA A 97 2.04 -5.96 -10.61
CA ALA A 97 2.55 -6.92 -11.58
C ALA A 97 1.64 -6.99 -12.81
N PHE A 98 0.32 -7.01 -12.63
CA PHE A 98 -0.66 -7.05 -13.71
C PHE A 98 -0.61 -5.78 -14.58
N ASP A 99 -0.54 -4.61 -13.96
CA ASP A 99 -0.38 -3.32 -14.66
C ASP A 99 0.96 -3.29 -15.43
N TRP A 100 2.05 -3.74 -14.82
CA TRP A 100 3.36 -3.82 -15.48
C TRP A 100 3.34 -4.73 -16.71
N ILE A 101 2.68 -5.90 -16.61
CA ILE A 101 2.49 -6.81 -17.75
C ILE A 101 1.66 -6.13 -18.84
N ALA A 102 0.51 -5.54 -18.48
CA ALA A 102 -0.38 -4.91 -19.45
C ALA A 102 0.30 -3.75 -20.19
N ASP A 103 0.97 -2.87 -19.45
CA ASP A 103 1.75 -1.76 -20.02
C ASP A 103 2.91 -2.26 -20.88
N GLY A 104 3.55 -3.37 -20.50
CA GLY A 104 4.59 -4.02 -21.29
C GLY A 104 4.06 -4.52 -22.63
N MET A 105 2.97 -5.29 -22.61
CA MET A 105 2.34 -5.85 -23.82
C MET A 105 1.80 -4.76 -24.75
N ALA A 106 1.18 -3.71 -24.21
CA ALA A 106 0.67 -2.59 -24.98
C ALA A 106 1.77 -1.78 -25.69
N ARG A 107 2.99 -1.75 -25.13
CA ARG A 107 4.15 -1.09 -25.73
C ARG A 107 4.83 -1.90 -26.82
N THR A 108 4.75 -3.23 -26.77
CA THR A 108 5.49 -4.13 -27.66
C THR A 108 4.65 -4.74 -28.76
N LEU A 109 3.34 -4.91 -28.56
CA LEU A 109 2.47 -5.66 -29.46
C LEU A 109 1.34 -4.78 -30.03
N PRO A 110 0.81 -5.10 -31.22
CA PRO A 110 -0.39 -4.46 -31.75
C PRO A 110 -1.58 -4.62 -30.80
N ALA A 111 -2.45 -3.61 -30.70
CA ALA A 111 -3.51 -3.54 -29.68
C ALA A 111 -4.38 -4.80 -29.53
N ARG A 112 -4.76 -5.44 -30.64
CA ARG A 112 -5.57 -6.69 -30.63
C ARG A 112 -4.79 -7.86 -29.99
N VAL A 113 -3.51 -8.00 -30.32
CA VAL A 113 -2.63 -9.04 -29.79
C VAL A 113 -2.26 -8.74 -28.33
N ALA A 114 -1.96 -7.48 -28.00
CA ALA A 114 -1.61 -7.05 -26.67
C ALA A 114 -2.69 -7.41 -25.64
N ARG A 115 -3.98 -7.26 -25.99
CA ARG A 115 -5.09 -7.62 -25.11
C ARG A 115 -5.12 -9.12 -24.80
N ALA A 116 -4.99 -9.97 -25.82
CA ALA A 116 -4.97 -11.42 -25.64
C ALA A 116 -3.71 -11.89 -24.88
N ALA A 117 -2.54 -11.36 -25.26
CA ALA A 117 -1.27 -11.64 -24.59
C ALA A 117 -1.28 -11.23 -23.11
N THR A 118 -1.92 -10.10 -22.78
CA THR A 118 -2.08 -9.63 -21.40
C THR A 118 -2.91 -10.61 -20.59
N GLN A 119 -4.05 -11.08 -21.12
CA GLN A 119 -4.91 -12.05 -20.42
C GLN A 119 -4.21 -13.40 -20.24
N LEU A 120 -3.48 -13.86 -21.26
CA LEU A 120 -2.67 -15.07 -21.16
C LEU A 120 -1.59 -14.93 -20.08
N ALA A 121 -0.84 -13.83 -20.09
CA ALA A 121 0.21 -13.57 -19.11
C ALA A 121 -0.34 -13.43 -17.67
N TRP A 122 -1.48 -12.75 -17.50
CA TRP A 122 -2.19 -12.69 -16.21
C TRP A 122 -2.63 -14.08 -15.75
N GLY A 123 -3.19 -14.89 -16.66
CA GLY A 123 -3.59 -16.27 -16.36
C GLY A 123 -2.41 -17.14 -15.93
N LEU A 124 -1.29 -17.07 -16.64
CA LEU A 124 -0.07 -17.81 -16.31
C LEU A 124 0.52 -17.38 -14.96
N LEU A 125 0.61 -16.08 -14.70
CA LEU A 125 1.09 -15.56 -13.42
C LEU A 125 0.16 -15.97 -12.26
N SER A 126 -1.16 -15.92 -12.47
CA SER A 126 -2.14 -16.38 -11.51
C SER A 126 -2.06 -17.88 -11.25
N LEU A 127 -1.90 -18.69 -12.29
CA LEU A 127 -1.72 -20.14 -12.15
C LEU A 127 -0.47 -20.45 -11.34
N TRP A 128 0.65 -19.80 -11.65
CA TRP A 128 1.88 -19.94 -10.88
C TRP A 128 1.71 -19.48 -9.42
N THR A 129 0.93 -18.42 -9.19
CA THR A 129 0.56 -17.96 -7.85
C THR A 129 -0.23 -19.02 -7.09
N GLY A 130 -1.21 -19.66 -7.73
CA GLY A 130 -1.97 -20.77 -7.15
C GLY A 130 -1.07 -21.96 -6.78
N ILE A 131 -0.19 -22.37 -7.71
CA ILE A 131 0.80 -23.44 -7.46
C ILE A 131 1.71 -23.08 -6.28
N THR A 132 2.19 -21.83 -6.21
CA THR A 132 3.06 -21.37 -5.13
C THR A 132 2.35 -21.36 -3.77
N PHE A 133 1.10 -20.89 -3.71
CA PHE A 133 0.31 -20.93 -2.47
C PHE A 133 0.09 -22.35 -1.98
N VAL A 134 -0.31 -23.27 -2.87
CA VAL A 134 -0.50 -24.68 -2.51
C VAL A 134 0.85 -25.34 -2.20
N GLY A 135 1.94 -24.88 -2.82
CA GLY A 135 3.32 -25.30 -2.52
C GLY A 135 3.81 -24.96 -1.12
N LEU A 136 3.08 -24.14 -0.36
CA LEU A 136 3.33 -23.95 1.07
C LEU A 136 2.70 -25.05 1.93
N PHE A 137 1.84 -25.92 1.37
CA PHE A 137 1.11 -26.97 2.08
C PHE A 137 1.38 -28.37 1.51
N SER A 138 1.60 -28.49 0.20
CA SER A 138 2.11 -29.68 -0.49
C SER A 138 3.54 -29.43 -0.99
N PRO A 139 4.41 -30.45 -1.09
CA PRO A 139 5.76 -30.28 -1.61
C PRO A 139 5.78 -29.64 -3.01
N ILE A 140 6.43 -28.49 -3.15
CA ILE A 140 6.36 -27.69 -4.40
C ILE A 140 6.96 -28.42 -5.61
N ALA A 141 8.02 -29.20 -5.39
CA ALA A 141 8.68 -29.95 -6.46
C ALA A 141 7.74 -31.00 -7.05
N GLU A 142 6.97 -31.69 -6.20
CA GLU A 142 5.99 -32.69 -6.63
C GLU A 142 4.84 -32.05 -7.39
N LEU A 143 4.31 -30.92 -6.89
CA LEU A 143 3.28 -30.15 -7.57
C LEU A 143 3.69 -29.74 -8.99
N VAL A 144 4.91 -29.20 -9.15
CA VAL A 144 5.39 -28.75 -10.46
C VAL A 144 5.67 -29.91 -11.41
N ILE A 145 6.23 -31.02 -10.92
CA ILE A 145 6.46 -32.21 -11.74
C ILE A 145 5.15 -32.86 -12.18
N ALA A 146 4.12 -32.85 -11.32
CA ALA A 146 2.81 -33.42 -11.61
C ALA A 146 1.95 -32.55 -12.56
N ALA A 147 2.21 -31.24 -12.62
CA ALA A 147 1.37 -30.28 -13.34
C ALA A 147 1.15 -30.61 -14.84
N PRO A 148 2.18 -30.95 -15.65
CA PRO A 148 1.99 -31.20 -17.08
C PRO A 148 1.22 -32.49 -17.38
N ARG A 149 1.14 -33.41 -16.41
CA ARG A 149 0.48 -34.72 -16.55
C ARG A 149 -0.94 -34.72 -15.99
N ALA A 150 -1.45 -33.55 -15.55
CA ALA A 150 -2.69 -33.45 -14.77
C ALA A 150 -2.71 -34.43 -13.58
N GLY A 151 -1.54 -34.67 -12.96
CA GLY A 151 -1.35 -35.66 -11.90
C GLY A 151 -1.65 -35.15 -10.50
N TRP A 152 -2.27 -33.97 -10.36
CA TRP A 152 -2.65 -33.41 -9.07
C TRP A 152 -3.81 -34.18 -8.46
N SER A 153 -3.81 -34.28 -7.13
CA SER A 153 -5.00 -34.74 -6.40
C SER A 153 -6.18 -33.78 -6.61
N GLY A 154 -7.41 -34.25 -6.31
CA GLY A 154 -8.60 -33.40 -6.36
C GLY A 154 -8.50 -32.17 -5.45
N TRP A 155 -7.87 -32.34 -4.28
CA TRP A 155 -7.60 -31.26 -3.33
C TRP A 155 -6.65 -30.20 -3.90
N GLU A 156 -5.50 -30.62 -4.43
CA GLU A 156 -4.52 -29.71 -5.03
C GLU A 156 -5.09 -28.99 -6.24
N THR A 157 -5.80 -29.72 -7.11
CA THR A 157 -6.46 -29.15 -8.29
C THR A 157 -7.42 -28.05 -7.89
N PHE A 158 -8.29 -28.31 -6.90
CA PHE A 158 -9.25 -27.32 -6.42
C PHE A 158 -8.55 -26.06 -5.91
N TRP A 159 -7.58 -26.18 -5.00
CA TRP A 159 -6.96 -25.01 -4.37
C TRP A 159 -6.03 -24.24 -5.30
N VAL A 160 -5.28 -24.91 -6.19
CA VAL A 160 -4.46 -24.23 -7.20
C VAL A 160 -5.35 -23.40 -8.10
N LEU A 161 -6.44 -23.98 -8.64
CA LEU A 161 -7.35 -23.27 -9.52
C LEU A 161 -8.13 -22.18 -8.78
N PHE A 162 -8.53 -22.41 -7.52
CA PHE A 162 -9.18 -21.41 -6.68
C PHE A 162 -8.28 -20.20 -6.46
N TYR A 163 -7.04 -20.39 -6.00
CA TYR A 163 -6.11 -19.28 -5.76
C TYR A 163 -5.70 -18.59 -7.06
N ALA A 164 -5.57 -19.33 -8.16
CA ALA A 164 -5.32 -18.74 -9.47
C ALA A 164 -6.50 -17.87 -9.93
N ALA A 165 -7.73 -18.38 -9.85
CA ALA A 165 -8.94 -17.65 -10.19
C ALA A 165 -9.13 -16.42 -9.28
N ALA A 166 -8.91 -16.57 -7.97
CA ALA A 166 -8.99 -15.48 -7.02
C ALA A 166 -7.93 -14.40 -7.31
N THR A 167 -6.68 -14.78 -7.61
CA THR A 167 -5.61 -13.84 -7.97
C THR A 167 -5.97 -13.09 -9.26
N TRP A 168 -6.41 -13.82 -10.28
CA TRP A 168 -6.79 -13.24 -11.57
C TRP A 168 -7.99 -12.29 -11.44
N ALA A 169 -9.04 -12.69 -10.72
CA ALA A 169 -10.22 -11.87 -10.48
C ALA A 169 -9.89 -10.62 -9.62
N ASN A 170 -9.17 -10.79 -8.52
CA ASN A 170 -8.86 -9.73 -7.58
C ASN A 170 -7.94 -8.66 -8.17
N ALA A 171 -6.85 -9.07 -8.82
CA ALA A 171 -5.86 -8.14 -9.38
C ALA A 171 -6.27 -7.61 -10.76
N GLY A 172 -6.91 -8.44 -11.58
CA GLY A 172 -7.32 -8.07 -12.94
C GLY A 172 -8.56 -7.18 -12.99
N PHE A 173 -9.61 -7.55 -12.24
CA PHE A 173 -10.95 -6.99 -12.41
C PHE A 173 -11.43 -6.21 -11.19
N LEU A 174 -11.40 -6.80 -9.99
CA LEU A 174 -11.94 -6.15 -8.79
C LEU A 174 -11.06 -4.97 -8.33
N ARG A 175 -9.74 -5.07 -8.48
CA ARG A 175 -8.76 -3.99 -8.27
C ARG A 175 -9.00 -3.21 -6.96
N GLU A 176 -9.46 -1.96 -7.05
CA GLU A 176 -9.71 -1.08 -5.92
C GLU A 176 -10.90 -1.51 -5.04
N GLN A 177 -11.85 -2.26 -5.60
CA GLN A 177 -13.01 -2.78 -4.87
C GLN A 177 -12.59 -3.76 -3.78
N VAL A 178 -11.48 -4.47 -3.98
CA VAL A 178 -10.91 -5.34 -2.94
C VAL A 178 -10.56 -4.49 -1.72
N CYS A 179 -9.93 -3.33 -1.91
CA CYS A 179 -9.53 -2.45 -0.82
C CYS A 179 -10.70 -1.75 -0.14
N ARG A 180 -11.74 -1.34 -0.88
CA ARG A 180 -12.91 -0.64 -0.30
C ARG A 180 -13.88 -1.59 0.40
N SER A 181 -14.18 -2.71 -0.24
CA SER A 181 -15.35 -3.52 0.10
C SER A 181 -14.96 -4.84 0.77
N LEU A 182 -13.94 -5.54 0.27
CA LEU A 182 -13.59 -6.88 0.75
C LEU A 182 -12.56 -6.87 1.89
N CYS A 183 -11.63 -5.92 1.91
CA CYS A 183 -10.49 -5.96 2.82
C CYS A 183 -10.91 -5.65 4.27
N PRO A 184 -10.87 -6.63 5.20
CA PRO A 184 -11.23 -6.37 6.59
C PRO A 184 -10.20 -5.47 7.28
N PHE A 185 -8.92 -5.60 6.91
CA PHE A 185 -7.85 -4.81 7.48
C PHE A 185 -8.01 -3.31 7.19
N ALA A 186 -8.43 -2.94 5.97
CA ALA A 186 -8.68 -1.54 5.62
C ALA A 186 -9.73 -0.87 6.54
N ARG A 187 -10.74 -1.64 6.97
CA ARG A 187 -11.81 -1.19 7.87
C ARG A 187 -11.35 -1.08 9.33
N MET A 188 -10.49 -1.98 9.79
CA MET A 188 -9.95 -1.93 11.15
C MET A 188 -8.84 -0.88 11.32
N GLN A 189 -8.15 -0.52 10.23
CA GLN A 189 -6.99 0.35 10.25
C GLN A 189 -7.19 1.71 10.95
N PRO A 190 -8.32 2.43 10.81
CA PRO A 190 -8.55 3.69 11.52
C PRO A 190 -8.42 3.56 13.05
N LEU A 191 -8.80 2.40 13.63
CA LEU A 191 -8.71 2.12 15.07
C LEU A 191 -7.25 2.03 15.56
N LEU A 192 -6.32 1.69 14.66
CA LEU A 192 -4.89 1.55 14.94
C LEU A 192 -4.12 2.87 14.79
N THR A 193 -4.77 3.92 14.26
CA THR A 193 -4.14 5.21 13.97
C THR A 193 -4.55 6.31 14.95
N ASP A 194 -3.76 7.37 14.98
CA ASP A 194 -3.97 8.56 15.80
C ASP A 194 -3.52 9.83 15.03
N PRO A 195 -3.67 11.04 15.61
CA PRO A 195 -3.23 12.28 14.97
C PRO A 195 -1.70 12.41 14.77
N HIS A 196 -0.88 11.58 15.42
CA HIS A 196 0.58 11.51 15.23
C HIS A 196 0.97 10.49 14.14
N THR A 197 0.01 9.71 13.66
CA THR A 197 0.24 8.68 12.63
C THR A 197 0.34 9.33 11.24
N PRO A 198 1.44 9.08 10.49
CA PRO A 198 1.64 9.66 9.18
C PRO A 198 0.62 9.19 8.13
N ARG A 199 0.13 10.13 7.33
CA ARG A 199 -0.80 9.90 6.21
C ARG A 199 -0.50 10.85 5.07
N MET A 200 -1.08 10.62 3.90
CA MET A 200 -0.99 11.58 2.79
C MET A 200 -1.86 12.79 3.13
N LEU A 201 -1.29 13.99 3.03
CA LEU A 201 -1.94 15.25 3.37
C LEU A 201 -1.66 16.28 2.28
N TYR A 202 -2.67 17.12 2.03
CA TYR A 202 -2.57 18.32 1.21
C TYR A 202 -2.43 19.54 2.11
N ASP A 203 -1.46 20.41 1.81
CA ASP A 203 -1.24 21.67 2.53
C ASP A 203 -2.19 22.75 2.02
N ALA A 204 -3.42 22.75 2.55
CA ALA A 204 -4.47 23.71 2.16
C ALA A 204 -4.06 25.16 2.42
N ARG A 205 -3.29 25.43 3.48
CA ARG A 205 -2.84 26.79 3.85
C ARG A 205 -1.96 27.42 2.79
N ARG A 206 -1.20 26.57 2.10
CA ARG A 206 -0.35 26.93 0.96
C ARG A 206 -1.10 26.87 -0.37
N GLY A 207 -1.96 25.87 -0.54
CA GLY A 207 -2.57 25.53 -1.82
C GLY A 207 -3.80 26.35 -2.19
N GLU A 208 -4.56 26.83 -1.21
CA GLU A 208 -5.86 27.48 -1.43
C GLU A 208 -5.77 29.02 -1.40
N PRO A 209 -6.69 29.75 -2.06
CA PRO A 209 -7.66 29.22 -3.02
C PRO A 209 -6.94 28.73 -4.28
N ARG A 210 -7.30 27.53 -4.74
CA ARG A 210 -6.72 26.91 -5.93
C ARG A 210 -7.33 27.46 -7.21
N GLY A 211 -6.53 27.48 -8.27
CA GLY A 211 -6.98 27.94 -9.59
C GLY A 211 -5.85 28.07 -10.61
N PRO A 212 -6.19 28.28 -11.89
CA PRO A 212 -5.20 28.43 -12.95
C PRO A 212 -4.31 29.64 -12.68
N ARG A 213 -2.99 29.43 -12.66
CA ARG A 213 -2.00 30.45 -12.33
C ARG A 213 -0.80 30.36 -13.28
N PRO A 214 -0.27 31.49 -13.80
CA PRO A 214 0.92 31.49 -14.63
C PRO A 214 2.14 30.90 -13.89
N SER A 215 2.94 30.12 -14.62
CA SER A 215 4.21 29.59 -14.14
C SER A 215 5.25 30.69 -13.92
N GLY A 216 6.26 30.43 -13.10
CA GLY A 216 7.42 31.32 -12.94
C GLY A 216 7.24 32.47 -11.94
N LEU A 217 6.01 32.72 -11.46
CA LEU A 217 5.76 33.71 -10.41
C LEU A 217 6.30 33.28 -9.02
N GLY A 218 6.74 32.04 -8.86
CA GLY A 218 7.15 31.48 -7.57
C GLY A 218 5.98 31.03 -6.69
N GLY A 219 6.31 30.41 -5.55
CA GLY A 219 5.32 29.95 -4.56
C GLY A 219 4.77 31.07 -3.68
N VAL A 220 3.70 30.82 -2.93
CA VAL A 220 3.07 31.82 -2.02
C VAL A 220 4.02 32.43 -0.99
N LEU A 221 5.03 31.68 -0.54
CA LEU A 221 6.05 32.17 0.39
C LEU A 221 7.05 33.11 -0.31
N GLY A 222 7.48 32.77 -1.52
CA GLY A 222 8.42 33.58 -2.28
C GLY A 222 7.83 34.92 -2.75
N ARG A 223 6.50 35.00 -2.87
CA ARG A 223 5.78 36.22 -3.28
C ARG A 223 5.27 37.09 -2.14
N GLY A 224 5.51 36.72 -0.88
CA GLY A 224 5.03 37.49 0.29
C GLY A 224 3.54 37.38 0.60
N ARG A 225 2.74 36.60 -0.16
CA ARG A 225 1.32 36.31 0.16
C ARG A 225 1.17 35.59 1.49
N GLY A 226 2.13 34.73 1.81
CA GLY A 226 2.12 33.95 3.04
C GLY A 226 1.16 32.75 3.00
N LEU A 227 1.02 32.10 4.16
CA LEU A 227 0.10 30.98 4.35
C LEU A 227 -1.23 31.50 4.87
N LEU A 228 -2.33 30.94 4.38
CA LEU A 228 -3.64 31.19 4.98
C LEU A 228 -3.66 30.70 6.44
N ASP A 229 -4.54 31.30 7.24
CA ASP A 229 -4.94 30.71 8.50
C ASP A 229 -5.65 29.36 8.24
N PRO A 230 -5.60 28.42 9.21
CA PRO A 230 -6.18 27.09 9.02
C PRO A 230 -7.68 27.11 8.69
N THR A 231 -8.45 28.03 9.25
CA THR A 231 -9.91 28.07 9.10
C THR A 231 -10.28 28.49 7.68
N THR A 232 -9.73 29.61 7.20
CA THR A 232 -9.94 30.09 5.83
C THR A 232 -9.44 29.08 4.80
N ALA A 233 -8.32 28.41 5.07
CA ALA A 233 -7.82 27.36 4.19
C ALA A 233 -8.79 26.19 4.06
N GLN A 234 -9.39 25.74 5.17
CA GLN A 234 -10.39 24.67 5.15
C GLN A 234 -11.72 25.10 4.55
N ASP A 235 -12.13 26.36 4.74
CA ASP A 235 -13.31 26.91 4.07
C ASP A 235 -13.15 26.80 2.54
N TYR A 236 -12.02 27.24 1.98
CA TYR A 236 -11.78 27.07 0.53
C TYR A 236 -11.78 25.61 0.08
N VAL A 237 -11.21 24.69 0.87
CA VAL A 237 -11.28 23.25 0.57
C VAL A 237 -12.73 22.78 0.53
N PHE A 238 -13.53 23.15 1.54
CA PHE A 238 -14.95 22.78 1.63
C PHE A 238 -15.73 23.33 0.44
N ARG A 239 -15.62 24.63 0.15
CA ARG A 239 -16.33 25.27 -0.97
C ARG A 239 -15.96 24.64 -2.32
N ALA A 240 -14.67 24.34 -2.53
CA ALA A 240 -14.21 23.70 -3.76
C ALA A 240 -14.63 22.22 -3.87
N ALA A 241 -14.91 21.53 -2.75
CA ALA A 241 -15.42 20.16 -2.74
C ALA A 241 -16.95 20.08 -2.85
N HIS A 242 -17.67 21.13 -2.43
CA HIS A 242 -19.13 21.14 -2.31
C HIS A 242 -19.77 22.35 -3.03
N PRO A 243 -19.63 22.48 -4.36
CA PRO A 243 -20.17 23.62 -5.10
C PRO A 243 -21.70 23.73 -5.02
N LEU A 244 -22.41 22.60 -4.82
CA LEU A 244 -23.87 22.59 -4.63
C LEU A 244 -24.31 23.21 -3.29
N LEU A 245 -23.44 23.20 -2.28
CA LEU A 245 -23.74 23.75 -0.94
C LEU A 245 -23.18 25.17 -0.78
N ALA A 246 -21.98 25.40 -1.32
CA ALA A 246 -21.26 26.66 -1.15
C ALA A 246 -21.44 27.67 -2.30
N GLY A 247 -22.07 27.25 -3.40
CA GLY A 247 -22.08 27.99 -4.65
C GLY A 247 -20.75 27.89 -5.42
N PRO A 248 -20.67 28.50 -6.61
CA PRO A 248 -19.44 28.50 -7.41
C PRO A 248 -18.30 29.23 -6.69
N MET A 249 -17.08 28.73 -6.89
CA MET A 249 -15.88 29.39 -6.36
C MET A 249 -15.67 30.75 -7.07
N PRO A 250 -15.42 31.83 -6.32
CA PRO A 250 -15.10 33.12 -6.92
C PRO A 250 -13.77 33.05 -7.67
N THR A 251 -13.66 33.82 -8.74
CA THR A 251 -12.40 33.95 -9.49
C THR A 251 -11.44 34.88 -8.76
N PHE A 252 -10.22 34.40 -8.52
CA PHE A 252 -9.18 35.17 -7.85
C PHE A 252 -8.12 35.64 -8.83
N SER A 253 -7.56 36.82 -8.58
CA SER A 253 -6.36 37.30 -9.26
C SER A 253 -5.12 36.47 -8.89
N ALA A 254 -4.11 36.46 -9.75
CA ALA A 254 -2.95 35.58 -9.62
C ALA A 254 -2.10 35.79 -8.34
N ASP A 255 -2.18 36.98 -7.74
CA ASP A 255 -1.57 37.35 -6.47
C ASP A 255 -2.29 36.72 -5.26
N ARG A 256 -3.59 36.47 -5.36
CA ARG A 256 -4.41 35.87 -4.29
C ARG A 256 -4.44 34.35 -4.31
N LEU A 257 -4.20 33.76 -5.48
CA LEU A 257 -4.17 32.31 -5.68
C LEU A 257 -3.03 31.62 -4.92
N GLY A 258 -3.34 30.44 -4.37
CA GLY A 258 -2.39 29.55 -3.74
C GLY A 258 -1.47 28.84 -4.73
N ASP A 259 -0.71 27.88 -4.23
CA ASP A 259 0.22 27.09 -5.05
C ASP A 259 -0.46 25.93 -5.82
N CYS A 260 -1.72 25.59 -5.49
CA CYS A 260 -2.45 24.56 -6.22
C CYS A 260 -3.05 25.13 -7.52
N THR A 261 -2.62 24.59 -8.66
CA THR A 261 -3.09 25.00 -10.00
C THR A 261 -4.40 24.34 -10.44
N ASP A 262 -5.02 23.56 -9.56
CA ASP A 262 -6.24 22.80 -9.85
C ASP A 262 -6.15 21.81 -11.04
N CYS A 263 -4.93 21.40 -11.42
CA CYS A 263 -4.68 20.54 -12.60
C CYS A 263 -5.14 19.07 -12.51
N ALA A 264 -5.76 18.66 -11.40
CA ALA A 264 -6.20 17.28 -11.11
C ALA A 264 -5.14 16.16 -11.20
N ALA A 265 -3.85 16.46 -11.43
CA ALA A 265 -2.81 15.44 -11.59
C ALA A 265 -2.69 14.47 -10.39
N CYS A 266 -2.95 14.96 -9.16
CA CYS A 266 -2.95 14.12 -7.97
C CYS A 266 -4.12 13.12 -7.93
N ILE A 267 -5.27 13.47 -8.52
CA ILE A 267 -6.46 12.61 -8.63
C ILE A 267 -6.21 11.55 -9.71
N SER A 268 -5.74 11.97 -10.89
CA SER A 268 -5.45 11.07 -12.01
C SER A 268 -4.38 10.03 -11.66
N ALA A 269 -3.40 10.39 -10.83
CA ALA A 269 -2.37 9.47 -10.37
C ALA A 269 -2.82 8.54 -9.23
N CYS A 270 -3.97 8.80 -8.60
CA CYS A 270 -4.46 8.01 -7.47
C CYS A 270 -5.19 6.77 -7.99
N PRO A 271 -4.73 5.54 -7.67
CA PRO A 271 -5.43 4.33 -8.12
C PRO A 271 -6.87 4.27 -7.57
N MET A 272 -7.05 4.76 -6.34
CA MET A 272 -8.34 4.87 -5.68
C MET A 272 -9.17 6.08 -6.16
N GLN A 273 -8.67 6.88 -7.11
CA GLN A 273 -9.32 8.10 -7.64
C GLN A 273 -9.78 9.07 -6.55
N LEU A 274 -9.00 9.19 -5.47
CA LEU A 274 -9.32 10.08 -4.34
C LEU A 274 -8.82 11.49 -4.62
N ASP A 275 -9.64 12.48 -4.31
CA ASP A 275 -9.19 13.87 -4.21
C ASP A 275 -8.54 14.14 -2.85
N ILE A 276 -7.21 14.01 -2.82
CA ILE A 276 -6.39 14.24 -1.62
C ILE A 276 -6.53 15.67 -1.04
N ARG A 277 -7.04 16.62 -1.85
CA ARG A 277 -7.22 18.01 -1.43
C ARG A 277 -8.40 18.17 -0.49
N GLN A 278 -9.36 17.23 -0.51
CA GLN A 278 -10.51 17.20 0.40
C GLN A 278 -10.17 16.69 1.80
N GLY A 279 -8.88 16.40 2.06
CA GLY A 279 -8.41 15.94 3.36
C GLY A 279 -8.23 14.42 3.46
N PRO A 280 -8.01 13.91 4.68
CA PRO A 280 -7.70 12.50 4.89
C PRO A 280 -8.92 11.60 4.63
N GLN A 281 -8.77 10.64 3.72
CA GLN A 281 -9.82 9.68 3.38
C GLN A 281 -9.44 8.27 3.83
N ALA A 282 -10.44 7.52 4.33
CA ALA A 282 -10.27 6.15 4.82
C ALA A 282 -9.94 5.13 3.71
N ASP A 283 -9.99 5.51 2.45
CA ASP A 283 -9.62 4.65 1.31
C ASP A 283 -8.17 4.85 0.85
N CYS A 284 -7.47 5.85 1.38
CA CYS A 284 -6.13 6.16 0.91
C CYS A 284 -5.16 5.01 1.21
N LEU A 285 -4.46 4.51 0.19
CA LEU A 285 -3.46 3.44 0.33
C LEU A 285 -2.10 3.95 0.84
N ALA A 286 -1.90 5.26 0.95
CA ALA A 286 -0.62 5.90 1.26
C ALA A 286 0.54 5.48 0.34
N CYS A 287 0.26 5.16 -0.92
CA CYS A 287 1.26 4.67 -1.87
C CYS A 287 2.21 5.76 -2.41
N GLY A 288 1.81 7.03 -2.38
CA GLY A 288 2.66 8.17 -2.76
C GLY A 288 2.53 8.67 -4.19
N ALA A 289 1.71 8.02 -5.03
CA ALA A 289 1.54 8.43 -6.43
C ALA A 289 1.04 9.89 -6.58
N CYS A 290 0.10 10.32 -5.75
CA CYS A 290 -0.40 11.70 -5.75
C CYS A 290 0.68 12.72 -5.32
N LEU A 291 1.59 12.34 -4.42
CA LEU A 291 2.71 13.18 -3.99
C LEU A 291 3.70 13.39 -5.14
N GLU A 292 4.07 12.30 -5.83
CA GLU A 292 5.00 12.32 -6.96
C GLU A 292 4.43 13.15 -8.13
N ALA A 293 3.18 12.90 -8.52
CA ALA A 293 2.50 13.65 -9.58
C ALA A 293 2.37 15.14 -9.25
N CYS A 294 1.99 15.47 -8.00
CA CYS A 294 1.89 16.87 -7.57
C CYS A 294 3.26 17.55 -7.56
N ALA A 295 4.30 16.89 -7.06
CA ALA A 295 5.65 17.43 -7.04
C ALA A 295 6.16 17.74 -8.46
N GLN A 296 5.88 16.88 -9.44
CA GLN A 296 6.23 17.12 -10.84
C GLN A 296 5.53 18.36 -11.40
N GLN A 297 4.24 18.56 -11.11
CA GLN A 297 3.52 19.76 -11.56
C GLN A 297 4.01 21.03 -10.88
N GLN A 298 4.27 20.98 -9.56
CA GLN A 298 4.84 22.11 -8.82
C GLN A 298 6.23 22.49 -9.32
N HIS A 299 7.05 21.50 -9.69
CA HIS A 299 8.37 21.71 -10.27
C HIS A 299 8.26 22.41 -11.63
N ARG A 300 7.39 21.93 -12.53
CA ARG A 300 7.16 22.55 -13.84
C ARG A 300 6.64 23.98 -13.72
N ALA A 301 5.79 24.26 -12.74
CA ALA A 301 5.23 25.58 -12.52
C ALA A 301 6.21 26.56 -11.82
N GLY A 302 7.28 26.05 -11.19
CA GLY A 302 8.23 26.86 -10.43
C GLY A 302 7.74 27.25 -9.03
N PHE A 303 6.82 26.49 -8.43
CA PHE A 303 6.18 26.85 -7.15
C PHE A 303 6.83 26.20 -5.92
N GLY A 304 7.76 25.26 -6.14
CA GLY A 304 8.47 24.53 -5.09
C GLY A 304 7.70 23.29 -4.61
N PRO A 305 8.40 22.24 -4.14
CA PRO A 305 7.79 20.95 -3.81
C PRO A 305 6.95 20.99 -2.53
N GLY A 306 6.32 19.87 -2.18
CA GLY A 306 5.69 19.69 -0.87
C GLY A 306 4.32 20.36 -0.71
N LEU A 307 3.52 20.42 -1.77
CA LEU A 307 2.10 20.79 -1.64
C LEU A 307 1.27 19.59 -1.15
N VAL A 308 1.63 18.39 -1.60
CA VAL A 308 1.20 17.11 -1.03
C VAL A 308 2.37 16.50 -0.28
N ARG A 309 2.14 16.00 0.93
CA ARG A 309 3.18 15.45 1.83
C ARG A 309 2.70 14.17 2.49
N TYR A 310 3.65 13.32 2.84
CA TYR A 310 3.41 12.20 3.75
C TYR A 310 3.83 12.62 5.16
N CYS A 311 2.85 12.96 6.01
CA CYS A 311 3.08 13.53 7.33
C CYS A 311 1.93 13.24 8.28
N SER A 312 2.13 13.39 9.58
CA SER A 312 1.04 13.32 10.54
C SER A 312 0.31 14.66 10.65
N PRO A 313 -1.01 14.68 10.92
CA PRO A 313 -1.76 15.92 11.12
C PRO A 313 -1.11 16.88 12.12
N GLN A 314 -0.62 16.38 13.25
CA GLN A 314 0.05 17.22 14.26
C GLN A 314 1.39 17.78 13.79
N ALA A 315 2.19 16.98 13.06
CA ALA A 315 3.43 17.50 12.47
C ALA A 315 3.15 18.58 11.41
N MET A 316 2.07 18.42 10.63
CA MET A 316 1.63 19.44 9.68
C MET A 316 1.14 20.74 10.38
N ALA A 317 0.58 20.61 11.59
CA ALA A 317 0.24 21.74 12.46
C ALA A 317 1.47 22.35 13.19
N GLY A 318 2.69 21.89 12.91
CA GLY A 318 3.92 22.40 13.53
C GLY A 318 4.25 21.79 14.89
N GLN A 319 3.49 20.80 15.36
CA GLN A 319 3.81 20.12 16.62
C GLN A 319 4.98 19.15 16.45
N PRO A 320 5.83 18.97 17.48
CA PRO A 320 6.93 18.02 17.43
C PRO A 320 6.42 16.58 17.29
N LYS A 321 7.19 15.74 16.59
CA LYS A 321 6.86 14.32 16.43
C LYS A 321 7.06 13.59 17.76
N ARG A 322 5.99 12.98 18.28
CA ARG A 322 6.03 12.11 19.47
C ARG A 322 6.09 10.66 19.05
N TRP A 323 7.23 10.01 19.27
CA TRP A 323 7.39 8.58 19.01
C TRP A 323 6.79 7.73 20.13
N TRP A 324 7.09 8.07 21.38
CA TRP A 324 6.61 7.38 22.58
C TRP A 324 5.21 7.84 22.96
N ARG A 325 4.19 7.09 22.53
CA ARG A 325 2.77 7.34 22.80
C ARG A 325 2.20 6.18 23.61
N PRO A 326 1.14 6.37 24.42
CA PRO A 326 0.55 5.30 25.23
C PRO A 326 0.23 4.04 24.41
N ARG A 327 -0.35 4.21 23.21
CA ARG A 327 -0.64 3.09 22.29
C ARG A 327 0.62 2.45 21.71
N THR A 328 1.65 3.24 21.40
CA THR A 328 2.95 2.72 20.93
C THR A 328 3.59 1.86 22.02
N LEU A 329 3.59 2.34 23.26
CA LEU A 329 4.12 1.60 24.41
C LEU A 329 3.35 0.32 24.67
N ALA A 330 2.01 0.35 24.62
CA ALA A 330 1.17 -0.83 24.80
C ALA A 330 1.37 -1.89 23.71
N LEU A 331 1.47 -1.48 22.43
CA LEU A 331 1.72 -2.41 21.33
C LEU A 331 3.15 -2.99 21.40
N LEU A 332 4.14 -2.15 21.76
CA LEU A 332 5.51 -2.59 21.93
C LEU A 332 5.67 -3.54 23.11
N SER A 333 5.05 -3.23 24.26
CA SER A 333 5.11 -4.11 25.44
C SER A 333 4.43 -5.45 25.17
N LEU A 334 3.27 -5.45 24.50
CA LEU A 334 2.61 -6.67 24.08
C LEU A 334 3.48 -7.49 23.12
N LEU A 335 4.10 -6.83 22.12
CA LEU A 335 5.00 -7.50 21.17
C LEU A 335 6.20 -8.13 21.89
N LEU A 336 6.84 -7.39 22.81
CA LEU A 336 7.97 -7.89 23.59
C LEU A 336 7.56 -9.03 24.53
N ALA A 337 6.37 -8.95 25.14
CA ALA A 337 5.85 -10.02 26.00
C ALA A 337 5.59 -11.31 25.21
N LEU A 338 5.01 -11.21 24.00
CA LEU A 338 4.80 -12.35 23.11
C LEU A 338 6.14 -12.98 22.67
N LEU A 339 7.13 -12.16 22.31
CA LEU A 339 8.46 -12.63 21.93
C LEU A 339 9.18 -13.29 23.12
N ALA A 340 9.09 -12.70 24.31
CA ALA A 340 9.68 -13.27 25.53
C ALA A 340 9.03 -14.59 25.92
N CYS A 341 7.70 -14.69 25.82
CA CYS A 341 6.96 -15.93 26.05
C CYS A 341 7.34 -17.01 25.04
N GLY A 342 7.48 -16.64 23.76
CA GLY A 342 7.96 -17.55 22.72
C GLY A 342 9.38 -18.04 22.98
N ALA A 343 10.30 -17.12 23.31
CA ALA A 343 11.69 -17.46 23.63
C ALA A 343 11.80 -18.35 24.88
N TRP A 344 11.06 -18.03 25.95
CA TRP A 344 11.00 -18.84 27.17
C TRP A 344 10.53 -20.26 26.90
N ARG A 345 9.58 -20.44 25.98
CA ARG A 345 9.06 -21.76 25.63
C ARG A 345 10.05 -22.58 24.77
N LEU A 346 10.97 -21.92 24.09
CA LEU A 346 11.96 -22.55 23.19
C LEU A 346 13.29 -22.87 23.89
N LEU A 347 13.56 -22.25 25.05
CA LEU A 347 14.73 -22.51 25.91
C LEU A 347 14.45 -23.67 26.87
#